data_AF-A0A8T7EKQ3-F1
#
_entry.id   AF-A0A8T7EKQ3-F1
#
_cell.length_a   1.000
_cell.length_b   1.000
_cell.length_c   1.000
_cell.angle_alpha   90.00
_cell.angle_beta   90.00
_cell.angle_gamma   90.00
#
_symmetry.space_group_name_H-M   'P 1'
#
loop_
_entity.id
_entity.type
_entity.pdbx_description
1 polymer ?
#
loop_
_entity_poly.entity_id
_entity_poly.type
_entity_poly.pdbx_seq_one_letter_code
_entity_poly.pdbx_strand_id
1 'polypeptide(L)'
;MSQTESPFIADQELIRARKRFIRRMPVFLYRLGFGPLLGVMPILILSARSRSTGGSHYTPLEFRRQGSRIYVLATSPDAQWLDRVTRDPNVTVRIGTRSFPAQAVRVQDAGEAVRALYLFRMNAPIPLRWIYWSGRNREAVRPNVLKSNARRYTFVRLERIPDERKALEPVAADRAWITILVIAALVLLRLAARSRRG
;
A
#
# COMPACT_ATOMS: atom_id res chain seq x y z
N MET A 1 -40.20 -26.63 1.27
CA MET A 1 -39.60 -25.30 1.00
C MET A 1 -38.18 -25.30 1.55
N SER A 2 -37.20 -25.75 0.76
CA SER A 2 -35.78 -25.69 1.14
C SER A 2 -35.12 -24.61 0.29
N GLN A 3 -34.50 -23.64 0.97
CA GLN A 3 -33.81 -22.51 0.36
C GLN A 3 -32.56 -23.01 -0.35
N THR A 4 -32.56 -22.93 -1.67
CA THR A 4 -31.33 -23.07 -2.47
C THR A 4 -30.58 -21.74 -2.38
N GLU A 5 -29.67 -21.60 -1.42
CA GLU A 5 -28.70 -20.50 -1.44
C GLU A 5 -27.92 -20.57 -2.76
N SER A 6 -28.14 -19.57 -3.62
CA SER A 6 -27.57 -19.54 -4.97
C SER A 6 -26.04 -19.39 -4.91
N PRO A 7 -25.26 -20.23 -5.62
CA PRO A 7 -23.79 -20.23 -5.61
C PRO A 7 -23.16 -18.87 -6.00
N PHE A 8 -23.92 -17.99 -6.67
CA PHE A 8 -23.49 -16.63 -7.02
C PHE A 8 -23.23 -15.72 -5.79
N ILE A 9 -23.95 -15.90 -4.68
CA ILE A 9 -23.79 -15.07 -3.47
C ILE A 9 -22.55 -15.48 -2.68
N ALA A 10 -22.28 -16.79 -2.58
CA ALA A 10 -21.10 -17.33 -1.91
C ALA A 10 -19.78 -16.87 -2.57
N ASP A 11 -19.74 -16.85 -3.91
CA ASP A 11 -18.59 -16.37 -4.67
C ASP A 11 -18.32 -14.87 -4.46
N GLN A 12 -19.38 -14.06 -4.34
CA GLN A 12 -19.25 -12.62 -4.11
C GLN A 12 -18.69 -12.31 -2.72
N GLU A 13 -19.13 -13.02 -1.68
CA GLU A 13 -18.61 -12.86 -0.32
C GLU A 13 -17.14 -13.31 -0.24
N LEU A 14 -16.77 -14.42 -0.88
CA LEU A 14 -15.39 -14.88 -0.97
C LEU A 14 -14.48 -13.85 -1.68
N ILE A 15 -14.95 -13.28 -2.80
CA ILE A 15 -14.22 -12.23 -3.52
C ILE A 15 -14.03 -10.98 -2.64
N ARG A 16 -15.04 -10.57 -1.87
CA ARG A 16 -14.93 -9.42 -0.95
C ARG A 16 -13.95 -9.70 0.19
N ALA A 17 -14.07 -10.86 0.84
CA ALA A 17 -13.19 -11.28 1.94
C ALA A 17 -11.73 -11.35 1.48
N ARG A 18 -11.48 -11.97 0.33
CA ARG A 18 -10.15 -12.05 -0.29
C ARG A 18 -9.59 -10.68 -0.64
N LYS A 19 -10.41 -9.78 -1.22
CA LYS A 19 -9.99 -8.39 -1.49
C LYS A 19 -9.62 -7.63 -0.21
N ARG A 20 -10.39 -7.81 0.87
CA ARG A 20 -10.10 -7.17 2.18
C ARG A 20 -8.81 -7.69 2.79
N PHE A 21 -8.58 -9.00 2.72
CA PHE A 21 -7.35 -9.63 3.20
C PHE A 21 -6.13 -9.11 2.44
N ILE A 22 -6.19 -9.15 1.11
CA ILE A 22 -5.11 -8.70 0.23
C ILE A 22 -4.76 -7.22 0.47
N ARG A 23 -5.75 -6.34 0.65
CA ARG A 23 -5.50 -4.91 0.93
C ARG A 23 -4.80 -4.67 2.28
N ARG A 24 -4.97 -5.56 3.25
CA ARG A 24 -4.35 -5.46 4.59
C ARG A 24 -3.02 -6.21 4.70
N MET A 25 -2.75 -7.11 3.75
CA MET A 25 -1.59 -8.00 3.77
C MET A 25 -0.25 -7.27 3.86
N PRO A 26 0.01 -6.16 3.13
CA PRO A 26 1.29 -5.44 3.27
C PRO A 26 1.51 -4.88 4.68
N VAL A 27 0.47 -4.35 5.33
CA VAL A 27 0.56 -3.85 6.72
C VAL A 27 0.87 -5.00 7.67
N PHE A 28 0.25 -6.17 7.47
CA PHE A 28 0.52 -7.36 8.28
C PHE A 28 1.95 -7.86 8.12
N LEU A 29 2.48 -7.90 6.89
CA LEU A 29 3.88 -8.23 6.63
C LEU A 29 4.85 -7.25 7.31
N TYR A 30 4.55 -5.95 7.28
CA TYR A 30 5.34 -4.96 8.02
C TYR A 30 5.38 -5.26 9.52
N ARG A 31 4.23 -5.60 10.11
CA ARG A 31 4.14 -5.97 11.54
C ARG A 31 4.92 -7.22 11.88
N LEU A 32 4.97 -8.19 10.96
CA LEU A 32 5.78 -9.42 11.08
C LEU A 32 7.28 -9.20 10.85
N GLY A 33 7.74 -7.96 10.64
CA GLY A 33 9.16 -7.66 10.46
C GLY A 33 9.68 -7.82 9.03
N PHE A 34 8.81 -8.11 8.05
CA PHE A 34 9.20 -8.20 6.63
C PHE A 34 9.42 -6.84 5.96
N GLY A 35 9.57 -5.76 6.73
CA GLY A 35 9.85 -4.41 6.22
C GLY A 35 11.01 -4.34 5.22
N PRO A 36 12.19 -4.96 5.46
CA PRO A 36 13.29 -4.97 4.51
C PRO A 36 12.92 -5.57 3.14
N LEU A 37 12.17 -6.69 3.14
CA LEU A 37 11.69 -7.35 1.92
C LEU A 37 10.63 -6.50 1.20
N LEU A 38 9.79 -5.77 1.94
CA LEU A 38 8.85 -4.83 1.34
C LEU A 38 9.55 -3.58 0.78
N GLY A 39 10.72 -3.22 1.30
CA GLY A 39 11.51 -2.07 0.87
C GLY A 39 12.10 -2.19 -0.54
N VAL A 40 12.23 -3.42 -1.08
CA VAL A 40 12.61 -3.62 -2.49
C VAL A 40 11.42 -3.44 -3.45
N MET A 41 10.20 -3.44 -2.93
CA MET A 41 8.99 -3.18 -3.70
C MET A 41 8.62 -1.69 -3.60
N PRO A 42 7.96 -1.12 -4.63
CA PRO A 42 7.53 0.28 -4.59
C PRO A 42 6.26 0.46 -3.75
N ILE A 43 6.25 -0.08 -2.53
CA ILE A 43 5.17 0.03 -1.56
C ILE A 43 5.64 0.88 -0.40
N LEU A 44 4.84 1.88 -0.05
CA LEU A 44 4.97 2.63 1.19
C LEU A 44 3.77 2.39 2.09
N ILE A 45 3.97 2.56 3.39
CA ILE A 45 2.87 2.66 4.34
C ILE A 45 2.72 4.12 4.72
N LEU A 46 1.52 4.65 4.47
CA LEU A 46 1.12 5.98 4.86
C LEU A 46 0.39 5.89 6.21
N SER A 47 0.95 6.52 7.23
CA SER A 47 0.26 6.80 8.49
C SER A 47 -0.44 8.15 8.39
N ALA A 48 -1.76 8.17 8.56
CA ALA A 48 -2.57 9.39 8.62
C ALA A 48 -3.42 9.39 9.88
N ARG A 49 -3.67 10.56 10.46
CA ARG A 49 -4.38 10.67 11.74
C ARG A 49 -5.87 10.34 11.58
N SER A 50 -6.41 9.58 12.53
CA SER A 50 -7.84 9.43 12.73
C SER A 50 -8.35 10.54 13.64
N ARG A 51 -9.36 11.31 13.22
CA ARG A 51 -10.03 12.25 14.12
C ARG A 51 -10.95 11.54 15.12
N SER A 52 -11.63 10.46 14.70
CA SER A 52 -12.61 9.77 15.55
C SER A 52 -11.98 8.91 16.64
N THR A 53 -10.77 8.39 16.40
CA THR A 53 -10.09 7.48 17.34
C THR A 53 -8.76 8.01 17.84
N GLY A 54 -8.32 9.20 17.40
CA GLY A 54 -7.02 9.80 17.73
C GLY A 54 -5.78 9.09 17.16
N GLY A 55 -5.87 7.78 16.90
CA GLY A 55 -4.76 6.93 16.44
C GLY A 55 -4.43 7.01 14.94
N SER A 56 -3.29 6.44 14.56
CA SER A 56 -2.81 6.37 13.17
C SER A 56 -3.52 5.30 12.35
N HIS A 57 -4.00 5.67 11.15
CA HIS A 57 -4.45 4.72 10.13
C HIS A 57 -3.32 4.41 9.16
N TYR A 58 -3.07 3.12 8.96
CA TYR A 58 -2.02 2.64 8.06
C TYR A 58 -2.60 2.23 6.71
N THR A 59 -2.21 2.95 5.65
CA THR A 59 -2.63 2.64 4.28
C THR A 59 -1.44 2.23 3.44
N PRO A 60 -1.40 0.99 2.90
CA PRO A 60 -0.38 0.61 1.94
C PRO A 60 -0.68 1.25 0.59
N LEU A 61 0.29 1.97 0.04
CA LEU A 61 0.19 2.66 -1.25
C LEU A 61 1.37 2.31 -2.12
N GLU A 62 1.10 2.19 -3.42
CA GLU A 62 2.16 2.16 -4.41
C GLU A 62 2.73 3.57 -4.59
N PHE A 63 4.06 3.67 -4.66
CA PHE A 63 4.72 4.95 -4.86
C PHE A 63 5.70 4.94 -6.02
N ARG A 64 5.99 6.14 -6.51
CA ARG A 64 7.08 6.41 -7.45
C ARG A 64 7.90 7.57 -6.93
N ARG A 65 9.21 7.51 -7.15
CA ARG A 65 10.14 8.56 -6.73
C ARG A 65 10.74 9.24 -7.96
N GLN A 66 10.82 10.56 -7.93
CA GLN A 66 11.58 11.37 -8.87
C GLN A 66 12.42 12.38 -8.07
N GLY A 67 13.73 12.15 -8.01
CA GLY A 67 14.61 12.90 -7.12
C GLY A 67 14.18 12.76 -5.65
N SER A 68 13.92 13.89 -4.99
CA SER A 68 13.41 13.97 -3.61
C SER A 68 11.88 13.83 -3.49
N ARG A 69 11.15 13.87 -4.61
CA ARG A 69 9.68 13.85 -4.61
C ARG A 69 9.16 12.42 -4.66
N ILE A 70 8.17 12.14 -3.82
CA ILE A 70 7.46 10.86 -3.81
C ILE A 70 6.04 11.11 -4.26
N TYR A 71 5.55 10.31 -5.20
CA TYR A 71 4.21 10.39 -5.75
C TYR A 71 3.44 9.12 -5.42
N VAL A 72 2.20 9.27 -4.97
CA VAL A 72 1.22 8.20 -4.82
C VAL A 72 0.00 8.49 -5.68
N LEU A 73 -0.65 7.43 -6.14
CA LEU A 73 -1.84 7.52 -6.98
C LEU A 73 -3.08 7.06 -6.19
N ALA A 74 -4.12 7.89 -6.17
CA ALA A 74 -5.44 7.46 -5.75
C ALA A 74 -6.13 6.74 -6.92
N THR A 75 -6.35 5.43 -6.74
CA THR A 75 -7.03 4.58 -7.74
C THR A 75 -8.55 4.75 -7.74
N SER A 76 -9.11 5.38 -6.70
CA SER A 76 -10.50 5.79 -6.60
C SER A 76 -10.58 7.19 -5.99
N PRO A 77 -11.47 8.08 -6.45
CA PRO A 77 -11.75 9.35 -5.79
C PRO A 77 -12.18 9.17 -4.34
N ASP A 78 -12.95 8.12 -4.04
CA ASP A 78 -13.50 7.83 -2.70
C ASP A 78 -12.53 7.04 -1.81
N ALA A 79 -11.24 7.11 -2.11
CA ALA A 79 -10.26 6.44 -1.29
C ALA A 79 -10.21 7.13 0.08
N GLN A 80 -10.67 6.46 1.14
CA GLN A 80 -10.71 7.04 2.49
C GLN A 80 -9.37 7.65 2.96
N TRP A 81 -8.23 7.16 2.47
CA TRP A 81 -6.93 7.74 2.79
C TRP A 81 -6.76 9.14 2.17
N LEU A 82 -7.30 9.36 0.97
CA LEU A 82 -7.29 10.65 0.28
C LEU A 82 -8.07 11.69 1.09
N ASP A 83 -9.22 11.30 1.63
CA ASP A 83 -10.01 12.20 2.48
C ASP A 83 -9.29 12.53 3.79
N ARG A 84 -8.54 11.57 4.36
CA ARG A 84 -7.75 11.82 5.58
C ARG A 84 -6.63 12.82 5.31
N VAL A 85 -5.85 12.62 4.26
CA VAL A 85 -4.75 13.54 3.93
C VAL A 85 -5.21 14.91 3.45
N THR A 86 -6.42 14.99 2.87
CA THR A 86 -7.00 16.29 2.49
C THR A 86 -7.39 17.10 3.73
N ARG A 87 -7.81 16.43 4.81
CA ARG A 87 -8.19 17.10 6.07
C ARG A 87 -7.00 17.40 6.97
N ASP A 88 -6.04 16.50 7.06
CA ASP A 88 -4.77 16.70 7.77
C ASP A 88 -3.62 16.23 6.87
N PRO A 89 -2.88 17.16 6.25
CA PRO A 89 -1.82 16.80 5.32
C PRO A 89 -0.55 16.29 6.03
N ASN A 90 -0.45 16.36 7.35
CA ASN A 90 0.70 15.83 8.08
C ASN A 90 0.58 14.30 8.18
N VAL A 91 1.55 13.61 7.60
CA VAL A 91 1.57 12.15 7.51
C VAL A 91 2.95 11.62 7.87
N THR A 92 3.02 10.36 8.27
CA THR A 92 4.30 9.64 8.33
C THR A 92 4.37 8.63 7.21
N VAL A 93 5.49 8.64 6.50
CA VAL A 93 5.76 7.71 5.40
C VAL A 93 6.75 6.67 5.90
N ARG A 94 6.43 5.39 5.71
CA ARG A 94 7.37 4.29 5.93
C ARG A 94 7.67 3.56 4.64
N ILE A 95 8.95 3.44 4.30
CA ILE A 95 9.48 2.70 3.15
C ILE A 95 10.56 1.76 3.68
N GLY A 96 10.25 0.47 3.70
CA GLY A 96 11.09 -0.55 4.31
C GLY A 96 11.36 -0.27 5.79
N THR A 97 12.63 -0.10 6.15
CA THR A 97 13.03 0.21 7.53
C THR A 97 13.03 1.70 7.85
N ARG A 98 12.90 2.57 6.84
CA ARG A 98 12.97 4.02 7.03
C ARG A 98 11.57 4.61 7.20
N SER A 99 11.42 5.49 8.18
CA SER A 99 10.23 6.32 8.37
C SER A 99 10.60 7.79 8.46
N PHE A 100 9.74 8.66 7.93
CA PHE A 100 9.93 10.10 8.04
C PHE A 100 8.58 10.84 7.99
N PRO A 101 8.45 11.98 8.66
CA PRO A 101 7.29 12.85 8.51
C PRO A 101 7.28 13.49 7.12
N ALA A 102 6.09 13.66 6.56
CA ALA A 102 5.87 14.27 5.27
C ALA A 102 4.56 15.08 5.24
N GLN A 103 4.49 16.01 4.29
CA GLN A 103 3.27 16.72 3.94
C GLN A 103 2.68 16.11 2.67
N ALA A 104 1.41 15.78 2.71
CA ALA A 104 0.65 15.33 1.56
C ALA A 104 0.07 16.52 0.79
N VAL A 105 0.51 16.69 -0.46
CA VAL A 105 0.10 17.80 -1.34
C VAL A 105 -0.57 17.22 -2.58
N ARG A 106 -1.82 17.59 -2.82
CA ARG A 106 -2.53 17.18 -4.05
C ARG A 106 -1.89 17.87 -5.26
N VAL A 107 -1.57 17.09 -6.29
CA VAL A 107 -1.00 17.62 -7.53
C VAL A 107 -2.11 18.32 -8.32
N GLN A 108 -1.99 19.63 -8.48
CA GLN A 108 -2.93 20.46 -9.27
C GLN A 108 -2.39 20.81 -10.66
N ASP A 109 -1.06 20.90 -10.82
CA ASP A 109 -0.43 21.16 -12.10
C ASP A 109 -0.60 19.97 -13.06
N ALA A 110 -1.18 20.22 -14.23
CA ALA A 110 -1.41 19.20 -15.24
C ALA A 110 -0.09 18.61 -15.79
N GLY A 111 0.96 19.44 -15.90
CA GLY A 111 2.27 18.98 -16.36
C GLY A 111 2.91 18.00 -15.39
N GLU A 112 2.83 18.30 -14.09
CA GLU A 112 3.28 17.43 -13.01
C GLU A 112 2.46 16.14 -12.94
N ALA A 113 1.13 16.22 -13.09
CA ALA A 113 0.27 15.03 -13.12
C ALA A 113 0.63 14.08 -14.29
N VAL A 114 0.93 14.63 -15.47
CA VAL A 114 1.39 13.83 -16.62
C VAL A 114 2.75 13.19 -16.34
N ARG A 115 3.70 13.93 -15.73
CA ARG A 115 5.00 13.39 -15.32
C ARG A 115 4.85 12.27 -14.30
N ALA A 116 4.01 12.46 -13.28
CA ALA A 116 3.71 11.45 -12.28
C ALA A 116 3.09 10.20 -12.92
N LEU A 117 2.10 10.36 -13.80
CA LEU A 117 1.47 9.27 -14.53
C LEU A 117 2.48 8.47 -15.37
N TYR A 118 3.44 9.15 -16.00
CA TYR A 118 4.51 8.50 -16.74
C TYR A 118 5.38 7.59 -15.86
N LEU A 119 5.71 8.02 -14.63
CA LEU A 119 6.48 7.21 -13.67
C LEU A 119 5.74 5.93 -13.28
N PHE A 120 4.42 5.99 -13.13
CA PHE A 120 3.60 4.81 -12.80
C PHE A 120 3.48 3.85 -13.99
N ARG A 121 3.49 4.35 -15.23
CA ARG A 121 3.45 3.53 -16.45
C ARG A 121 4.73 2.73 -16.68
N MET A 122 5.90 3.36 -16.53
CA MET A 122 7.18 2.74 -16.93
C MET A 122 7.69 1.68 -15.95
N ASN A 123 7.33 1.78 -14.66
CA ASN A 123 7.97 0.98 -13.60
C ASN A 123 7.01 0.02 -12.85
N ALA A 124 5.93 -0.44 -13.49
CA ALA A 124 4.97 -1.33 -12.83
C ALA A 124 5.60 -2.71 -12.50
N PRO A 125 5.73 -3.12 -11.22
CA PRO A 125 6.19 -4.47 -10.89
C PRO A 125 5.11 -5.50 -11.22
N ILE A 126 5.52 -6.59 -11.87
CA ILE A 126 4.66 -7.64 -12.44
C ILE A 126 3.74 -8.36 -11.41
N PRO A 127 4.16 -8.71 -10.18
CA PRO A 127 3.31 -9.50 -9.28
C PRO A 127 2.16 -8.70 -8.63
N LEU A 128 2.38 -7.42 -8.30
CA LEU A 128 1.38 -6.57 -7.63
C LEU A 128 0.35 -5.98 -8.60
N ARG A 129 0.65 -5.97 -9.91
CA ARG A 129 -0.26 -5.58 -10.98
C ARG A 129 -1.55 -6.41 -11.01
N TRP A 130 -1.50 -7.68 -10.61
CA TRP A 130 -2.69 -8.54 -10.54
C TRP A 130 -3.57 -8.23 -9.32
N ILE A 131 -2.97 -7.77 -8.23
CA ILE A 131 -3.63 -7.53 -6.94
C ILE A 131 -4.32 -6.16 -6.89
N TYR A 132 -3.68 -5.10 -7.38
CA TYR A 132 -4.20 -3.73 -7.31
C TYR A 132 -4.97 -3.28 -8.56
N TRP A 133 -4.81 -3.97 -9.68
CA TRP A 133 -5.29 -3.55 -11.01
C TRP A 133 -6.35 -4.50 -11.60
N SER A 134 -6.97 -5.36 -10.78
CA SER A 134 -7.96 -6.37 -11.18
C SER A 134 -9.39 -5.86 -11.35
N GLY A 135 -9.60 -4.55 -11.50
CA GLY A 135 -10.92 -4.05 -11.86
C GLY A 135 -10.91 -2.59 -12.25
N ARG A 136 -11.43 -2.31 -13.45
CA ARG A 136 -12.05 -1.04 -13.86
C ARG A 136 -11.27 0.02 -14.64
N ASN A 137 -9.95 -0.06 -14.89
CA ASN A 137 -9.28 1.07 -15.57
C ASN A 137 -8.11 0.74 -16.52
N ARG A 138 -8.30 -0.25 -17.42
CA ARG A 138 -7.30 -0.61 -18.44
C ARG A 138 -7.20 0.39 -19.60
N GLU A 139 -8.24 1.20 -19.85
CA GLU A 139 -8.30 2.07 -21.03
C GLU A 139 -7.57 3.42 -20.86
N ALA A 140 -7.39 3.89 -19.63
CA ALA A 140 -6.90 5.24 -19.37
C ALA A 140 -5.38 5.43 -19.54
N VAL A 141 -4.68 4.46 -20.16
CA VAL A 141 -3.20 4.37 -20.22
C VAL A 141 -2.66 4.26 -21.67
N ARG A 142 -3.33 4.88 -22.65
CA ARG A 142 -2.82 5.03 -24.03
C ARG A 142 -2.13 6.39 -24.24
N PRO A 143 -0.97 6.49 -24.95
CA PRO A 143 -0.19 7.73 -25.18
C PRO A 143 -1.03 8.95 -25.57
N ASN A 144 -1.94 8.78 -26.53
CA ASN A 144 -2.77 9.85 -27.09
C ASN A 144 -3.94 10.26 -26.16
N VAL A 145 -4.08 9.58 -25.01
CA VAL A 145 -5.16 9.80 -24.02
C VAL A 145 -4.60 10.24 -22.65
N LEU A 146 -3.28 10.39 -22.51
CA LEU A 146 -2.64 10.77 -21.24
C LEU A 146 -2.99 12.21 -20.81
N LYS A 147 -3.00 13.18 -21.73
CA LYS A 147 -3.33 14.58 -21.39
C LYS A 147 -4.79 14.76 -20.99
N SER A 148 -5.73 14.05 -21.65
CA SER A 148 -7.16 14.13 -21.35
C SER A 148 -7.55 13.32 -20.11
N ASN A 149 -6.86 12.21 -19.79
CA ASN A 149 -7.16 11.38 -18.62
C ASN A 149 -6.36 11.71 -17.36
N ALA A 150 -5.25 12.46 -17.44
CA ALA A 150 -4.51 12.85 -16.23
C ALA A 150 -5.39 13.60 -15.22
N ARG A 151 -6.40 14.36 -15.68
CA ARG A 151 -7.39 15.03 -14.82
C ARG A 151 -8.30 14.07 -14.05
N ARG A 152 -8.46 12.83 -14.52
CA ARG A 152 -9.29 11.79 -13.87
C ARG A 152 -8.54 11.07 -12.75
N TYR A 153 -7.21 11.20 -12.72
CA TYR A 153 -6.37 10.59 -11.69
C TYR A 153 -6.00 11.62 -10.63
N THR A 154 -6.15 11.25 -9.37
CA THR A 154 -5.68 12.11 -8.28
C THR A 154 -4.32 11.62 -7.81
N PHE A 155 -3.29 12.43 -8.09
CA PHE A 155 -1.95 12.23 -7.56
C PHE A 155 -1.76 13.05 -6.28
N VAL A 156 -1.05 12.47 -5.34
CA VAL A 156 -0.60 13.16 -4.13
C VAL A 156 0.92 13.07 -4.09
N ARG A 157 1.56 14.23 -3.96
CA ARG A 157 3.00 14.37 -3.71
C ARG A 157 3.23 14.35 -2.21
N LEU A 158 4.21 13.58 -1.77
CA LEU A 158 4.65 13.51 -0.38
C LEU A 158 5.99 14.25 -0.27
N GLU A 159 5.98 15.34 0.49
CA GLU A 159 7.15 16.18 0.72
C GLU A 159 7.68 15.94 2.11
N ARG A 160 8.95 15.51 2.24
CA ARG A 160 9.54 15.27 3.54
C ARG A 160 9.59 16.58 4.34
N ILE A 161 9.11 16.52 5.58
CA ILE A 161 9.21 17.61 6.54
C ILE A 161 10.45 17.34 7.43
N PRO A 162 11.27 18.35 7.75
CA PRO A 162 12.41 18.16 8.66
C PRO A 162 12.00 18.04 10.14
N ASP A 163 10.83 18.58 10.50
CA ASP A 163 10.29 18.58 11.86
C ASP A 163 9.74 17.20 12.27
N GLU A 164 10.51 16.47 13.07
CA GLU A 164 10.12 15.16 13.61
C GLU A 164 8.94 15.22 14.59
N ARG A 165 8.63 16.38 15.18
CA ARG A 165 7.48 16.52 16.10
C ARG A 165 6.15 16.33 15.39
N LYS A 166 6.12 16.50 14.06
CA LYS A 166 4.95 16.24 13.21
C LYS A 166 4.85 14.79 12.75
N ALA A 167 5.79 13.93 13.16
CA ALA A 167 5.72 12.52 12.84
C ALA A 167 4.57 11.85 13.61
N LEU A 168 3.61 11.31 12.85
CA LEU A 168 2.68 10.32 13.35
C LEU A 168 3.40 8.99 13.59
N GLU A 169 2.84 8.17 14.48
CA GLU A 169 3.39 6.84 14.77
C GLU A 169 3.47 6.01 13.46
N PRO A 170 4.67 5.55 13.05
CA PRO A 170 4.81 4.65 11.92
C PRO A 170 4.32 3.26 12.33
N VAL A 171 3.89 2.44 11.35
CA VAL A 171 3.55 1.04 11.63
C VAL A 171 4.73 0.33 12.29
N ALA A 172 4.55 -0.20 13.49
CA ALA A 172 5.60 -0.93 14.22
C ALA A 172 5.73 -2.38 13.72
N ALA A 173 6.93 -2.97 13.89
CA ALA A 173 7.19 -4.39 13.66
C ALA A 173 6.90 -5.22 14.93
N ASP A 174 5.77 -4.97 15.56
CA ASP A 174 5.39 -5.47 16.89
C ASP A 174 5.18 -7.00 16.95
N ARG A 175 5.10 -7.66 15.79
CA ARG A 175 4.87 -9.10 15.66
C ARG A 175 6.04 -9.84 15.03
N ALA A 176 7.21 -9.22 14.95
CA ALA A 176 8.39 -9.84 14.32
C ALA A 176 8.83 -11.15 15.02
N TRP A 177 8.56 -11.30 16.32
CA TRP A 177 8.86 -12.53 17.07
C TRP A 177 8.13 -13.77 16.53
N ILE A 178 6.94 -13.61 15.95
CA ILE A 178 6.18 -14.71 15.34
C ILE A 178 6.99 -15.31 14.19
N THR A 179 7.60 -14.45 13.36
CA THR A 179 8.44 -14.87 12.24
C THR A 179 9.65 -15.66 12.72
N ILE A 180 10.28 -15.24 13.83
CA ILE A 180 11.41 -15.93 14.43
C ILE A 180 11.00 -17.33 14.91
N LEU A 181 9.87 -17.46 15.60
CA LEU A 181 9.37 -18.76 16.07
C LEU A 181 9.04 -19.71 14.91
N VAL A 182 8.41 -19.20 13.85
CA VAL A 182 8.09 -20.03 12.66
C VAL A 182 9.37 -20.53 11.99
N ILE A 183 10.38 -19.67 11.82
CA ILE A 183 11.67 -20.08 11.25
C ILE A 183 12.35 -21.11 12.15
N ALA A 184 12.39 -20.87 13.47
CA ALA A 184 12.97 -21.80 14.43
C ALA A 184 12.28 -23.18 14.37
N ALA A 185 10.94 -23.22 14.33
CA ALA A 185 10.18 -24.46 14.19
C ALA A 185 10.48 -25.19 12.88
N LEU A 186 10.57 -24.47 11.74
CA LEU A 186 10.93 -25.06 10.46
C LEU A 186 12.35 -25.64 10.45
N VAL A 187 13.30 -24.97 11.11
CA VAL A 187 14.68 -25.47 11.28
C VAL A 187 14.68 -26.74 12.14
N LEU A 188 13.96 -26.75 13.27
CA LEU A 188 13.83 -27.92 14.13
C LEU A 188 13.19 -29.11 13.40
N LEU A 189 12.13 -28.88 12.62
CA LEU A 189 11.49 -29.90 11.79
C LEU A 189 12.45 -30.47 10.74
N ARG A 190 13.25 -29.61 10.09
CA ARG A 190 14.29 -30.04 9.13
C ARG A 190 15.38 -30.87 9.79
N LEU A 191 15.83 -30.50 10.99
CA LEU A 191 16.83 -31.25 11.75
C LEU A 191 16.29 -32.61 12.20
N ALA A 192 15.06 -32.66 12.73
CA ALA A 192 14.40 -33.91 13.12
C ALA A 192 14.13 -34.85 11.93
N ALA A 193 13.79 -34.30 10.76
CA ALA A 193 13.62 -35.08 9.54
C ALA A 193 14.94 -35.64 9.00
N ARG A 194 16.09 -35.01 9.33
CA ARG A 194 17.43 -35.47 8.97
C ARG A 194 17.92 -36.57 9.91
N SER A 195 17.65 -36.46 11.21
CA SER A 195 18.05 -37.48 12.20
C SER A 195 17.27 -38.79 12.09
N ARG A 196 16.09 -38.79 11.47
CA ARG A 196 15.31 -40.02 11.20
C ARG A 196 15.73 -40.79 9.95
N ARG A 197 16.63 -40.24 9.13
CA ARG A 197 17.08 -40.86 7.86
C ARG A 197 18.50 -41.44 7.92
N GLY A 198 19.22 -41.25 9.02
CA GLY A 198 20.51 -41.88 9.30
C GLY A 198 20.35 -42.81 10.48
#